data_AF-A0ABD3WAV8-F1
#
_entry.id   AF-A0ABD3WAV8-F1
#
_cell.length_a   1.000
_cell.length_b   1.000
_cell.length_c   1.000
_cell.angle_alpha   90.00
_cell.angle_beta   90.00
_cell.angle_gamma   90.00
#
_symmetry.space_group_name_H-M   'P 1'
#
loop_
_entity.id
_entity.type
_entity.pdbx_description
1 polymer ?
#
loop_
_entity_poly.entity_id
_entity_poly.type
_entity_poly.pdbx_seq_one_letter_code
_entity_poly.pdbx_strand_id
1 'polypeptide(L)'
;NAKPTINIRNTKPTINIINAKPTINIRNAKPTINIRNAKPTINIRNAKPTINIWNAKPTISIRNVKPTINNRNAKPTINIRNTKPTINIRNAKPTINIRNVKPTINNRNAKPTINIRNAKPTINNRNAKPTINIRNAKPAINFRNAKPTINIRNAKPTINIRNAKPAI
;
A
#
# COMPACT_ATOMS: atom_id res chain seq x y z
N ASN A 1 -17.81 21.75 3.83
CA ASN A 1 -16.77 20.72 3.53
C ASN A 1 -16.97 20.18 2.11
N ALA A 2 -16.34 20.82 1.12
CA ALA A 2 -16.44 20.39 -0.27
C ALA A 2 -15.96 18.93 -0.46
N LYS A 3 -16.70 18.15 -1.23
CA LYS A 3 -16.34 16.80 -1.70
C LYS A 3 -16.14 16.85 -3.22
N PRO A 4 -15.10 17.56 -3.72
CA PRO A 4 -14.95 17.73 -5.16
C PRO A 4 -14.64 16.39 -5.81
N THR A 5 -15.14 16.21 -7.03
CA THR A 5 -14.83 15.07 -7.87
C THR A 5 -13.85 15.50 -8.96
N ILE A 6 -12.70 14.83 -9.04
CA ILE A 6 -11.66 15.12 -10.03
C ILE A 6 -11.55 13.91 -10.97
N ASN A 7 -11.74 14.15 -12.26
CA ASN A 7 -11.63 13.13 -13.29
C ASN A 7 -10.46 13.46 -14.22
N ILE A 8 -9.53 12.53 -14.37
CA ILE A 8 -8.33 12.71 -15.19
C ILE A 8 -8.19 11.57 -16.19
N ARG A 9 -7.92 11.94 -17.45
CA ARG A 9 -7.68 10.99 -18.54
C ARG A 9 -6.49 11.45 -19.38
N ASN A 10 -5.66 10.50 -19.82
CA ASN A 10 -4.63 10.70 -20.85
C ASN A 10 -3.60 11.81 -20.58
N THR A 11 -3.27 12.08 -19.32
CA THR A 11 -2.34 13.18 -18.95
C THR A 11 -1.32 12.77 -17.87
N LYS A 12 -0.42 13.70 -17.52
CA LYS A 12 0.57 13.55 -16.43
C LYS A 12 0.38 14.64 -15.36
N PRO A 13 -0.77 14.69 -14.67
CA PRO A 13 -1.08 15.80 -13.79
C PRO A 13 -0.36 15.70 -12.45
N THR A 14 -0.22 16.85 -11.80
CA THR A 14 0.07 16.93 -10.36
C THR A 14 -1.20 17.30 -9.63
N ILE A 15 -1.61 16.49 -8.65
CA ILE A 15 -2.81 16.72 -7.83
C ILE A 15 -2.37 16.94 -6.38
N ASN A 16 -2.67 18.11 -5.82
CA ASN A 16 -2.43 18.42 -4.42
C ASN A 16 -3.75 18.46 -3.66
N ILE A 17 -3.85 17.69 -2.59
CA ILE A 17 -5.05 17.59 -1.75
C ILE A 17 -4.68 17.99 -0.34
N ILE A 18 -5.27 19.07 0.16
CA ILE A 18 -5.03 19.59 1.51
C ILE A 18 -6.38 19.79 2.19
N ASN A 19 -6.54 19.29 3.42
CA ASN A 19 -7.71 19.51 4.26
C ASN A 19 -9.08 19.18 3.59
N ALA A 20 -9.09 18.23 2.64
CA ALA A 20 -10.25 17.94 1.81
C ALA A 20 -10.65 16.45 1.82
N LYS A 21 -11.82 16.16 1.25
CA LYS A 21 -12.37 14.80 1.09
C LYS A 21 -12.81 14.52 -0.35
N PRO A 22 -11.91 14.65 -1.35
CA PRO A 22 -12.31 14.50 -2.75
C PRO A 22 -12.47 13.03 -3.16
N THR A 23 -13.20 12.84 -4.26
CA THR A 23 -13.16 11.61 -5.04
C THR A 23 -12.33 11.85 -6.30
N ILE A 24 -11.34 11.01 -6.57
CA ILE A 24 -10.43 11.14 -7.71
C ILE A 24 -10.50 9.88 -8.56
N ASN A 25 -10.82 10.04 -9.84
CA ASN A 25 -10.80 8.96 -10.81
C ASN A 25 -9.76 9.25 -11.89
N ILE A 26 -8.84 8.32 -12.10
CA ILE A 26 -7.73 8.46 -13.04
C ILE A 26 -7.70 7.27 -13.99
N ARG A 27 -7.65 7.55 -15.29
CA ARG A 27 -7.52 6.54 -16.34
C ARG A 27 -6.39 6.91 -17.31
N ASN A 28 -5.56 5.93 -17.69
CA ASN A 28 -4.54 6.08 -18.74
C ASN A 28 -3.59 7.27 -18.53
N ALA A 29 -3.12 7.49 -17.29
CA ALA A 29 -2.35 8.69 -16.91
C ALA A 29 -1.04 8.33 -16.18
N LYS A 30 -0.22 9.34 -15.85
CA LYS A 30 0.93 9.17 -14.95
C LYS A 30 0.92 10.28 -13.88
N PRO A 31 -0.04 10.24 -12.93
CA PRO A 31 -0.23 11.34 -12.00
C PRO A 31 0.81 11.31 -10.87
N THR A 32 1.14 12.50 -10.37
CA THR A 32 1.74 12.68 -9.04
C THR A 32 0.65 13.19 -8.11
N ILE A 33 0.40 12.50 -7.00
CA ILE A 33 -0.67 12.85 -6.05
C ILE A 33 -0.05 13.08 -4.67
N ASN A 34 -0.20 14.30 -4.13
CA ASN A 34 0.23 14.65 -2.79
C ASN A 34 -0.99 14.89 -1.91
N ILE A 35 -1.04 14.22 -0.76
CA ILE A 35 -2.19 14.20 0.13
C ILE A 35 -1.74 14.60 1.53
N ARG A 36 -2.28 15.70 2.05
CA ARG A 36 -1.98 16.20 3.40
C ARG A 36 -3.27 16.45 4.18
N ASN A 37 -3.37 15.89 5.39
CA ASN A 37 -4.50 16.14 6.31
C ASN A 37 -5.89 15.89 5.67
N ALA A 38 -5.97 14.92 4.74
CA ALA A 38 -7.13 14.70 3.89
C ALA A 38 -7.67 13.27 4.01
N LYS A 39 -8.88 13.06 3.48
CA LYS A 39 -9.52 11.73 3.42
C LYS A 39 -10.09 11.45 2.02
N PRO A 40 -9.25 11.37 0.98
CA PRO A 40 -9.72 11.17 -0.38
C PRO A 40 -10.06 9.70 -0.67
N THR A 41 -10.95 9.51 -1.64
CA THR A 41 -11.15 8.22 -2.32
C THR A 41 -10.50 8.31 -3.71
N ILE A 42 -9.61 7.38 -4.04
CA ILE A 42 -8.80 7.43 -5.26
C ILE A 42 -8.94 6.11 -6.03
N ASN A 43 -9.42 6.19 -7.26
CA ASN A 43 -9.54 5.07 -8.17
C ASN A 43 -8.63 5.29 -9.39
N ILE A 44 -7.73 4.35 -9.64
CA ILE A 44 -6.72 4.45 -10.68
C ILE A 44 -6.74 3.20 -11.55
N ARG A 45 -6.92 3.39 -12.86
CA ARG A 45 -6.88 2.30 -13.86
C ARG A 45 -5.89 2.63 -14.97
N ASN A 46 -5.06 1.66 -15.35
CA ASN A 46 -4.11 1.78 -16.48
C ASN A 46 -3.19 3.02 -16.38
N ALA A 47 -2.84 3.48 -15.18
CA ALA A 47 -1.98 4.64 -14.94
C ALA A 47 -0.76 4.35 -14.04
N LYS A 48 0.37 5.05 -14.17
CA LYS A 48 1.55 4.84 -13.31
C LYS A 48 1.66 5.95 -12.25
N PRO A 49 0.92 5.88 -11.12
CA PRO A 49 0.88 6.97 -10.16
C PRO A 49 2.07 6.94 -9.19
N THR A 50 2.49 8.12 -8.78
CA THR A 50 3.27 8.34 -7.57
C THR A 50 2.36 9.01 -6.54
N ILE A 51 2.19 8.39 -5.37
CA ILE A 51 1.26 8.86 -4.33
C ILE A 51 2.04 9.09 -3.04
N ASN A 52 2.03 10.33 -2.53
CA ASN A 52 2.62 10.72 -1.27
C ASN A 52 1.54 11.15 -0.28
N ILE A 53 1.59 10.60 0.94
CA ILE A 53 0.52 10.69 1.92
C ILE A 53 1.09 11.08 3.28
N TRP A 54 0.64 12.21 3.80
CA TRP A 54 1.01 12.73 5.12
C TRP A 54 -0.23 13.03 5.97
N ASN A 55 -0.28 12.47 7.18
CA ASN A 55 -1.33 12.74 8.16
C ASN A 55 -2.76 12.54 7.61
N ALA A 56 -2.95 11.56 6.73
CA ALA A 56 -4.18 11.38 5.97
C ALA A 56 -4.76 9.96 6.12
N LYS A 57 -6.02 9.80 5.69
CA LYS A 57 -6.75 8.52 5.72
C LYS A 57 -7.40 8.23 4.35
N PRO A 58 -6.61 7.97 3.30
CA PRO A 58 -7.15 7.75 1.96
C PRO A 58 -7.64 6.31 1.77
N THR A 59 -8.61 6.15 0.87
CA THR A 59 -8.95 4.85 0.28
C THR A 59 -8.46 4.83 -1.17
N ILE A 60 -7.64 3.85 -1.53
CA ILE A 60 -6.94 3.78 -2.81
C ILE A 60 -7.21 2.44 -3.48
N SER A 61 -7.68 2.47 -4.71
CA SER A 61 -7.88 1.31 -5.57
C SER A 61 -7.08 1.47 -6.87
N ILE A 62 -6.16 0.54 -7.15
CA ILE A 62 -5.27 0.59 -8.32
C ILE A 62 -5.36 -0.73 -9.10
N ARG A 63 -5.54 -0.62 -10.42
CA ARG A 63 -5.60 -1.77 -11.33
C ARG A 63 -4.69 -1.59 -12.55
N ASN A 64 -4.01 -2.68 -12.94
CA ASN A 64 -3.30 -2.88 -14.22
C ASN A 64 -2.06 -1.99 -14.48
N VAL A 65 -1.11 -1.81 -13.53
CA VAL A 65 0.01 -0.83 -13.62
C VAL A 65 1.19 -1.04 -12.62
N LYS A 66 2.07 -0.04 -12.39
CA LYS A 66 3.14 -0.06 -11.38
C LYS A 66 3.10 1.23 -10.54
N PRO A 67 2.41 1.25 -9.38
CA PRO A 67 2.34 2.44 -8.54
C PRO A 67 3.49 2.51 -7.51
N THR A 68 3.88 3.72 -7.16
CA THR A 68 4.73 4.01 -5.99
C THR A 68 3.88 4.73 -4.95
N ILE A 69 3.84 4.22 -3.72
CA ILE A 69 3.03 4.78 -2.63
C ILE A 69 3.90 5.00 -1.40
N ASN A 70 3.99 6.24 -0.94
CA ASN A 70 4.69 6.61 0.29
C ASN A 70 3.68 7.14 1.32
N ASN A 71 3.67 6.52 2.50
CA ASN A 71 2.79 6.87 3.61
C ASN A 71 3.60 7.24 4.85
N ARG A 72 3.33 8.42 5.42
CA ARG A 72 3.86 8.82 6.73
C ARG A 72 2.71 9.31 7.62
N ASN A 73 2.67 8.80 8.86
CA ASN A 73 1.67 9.19 9.86
C ASN A 73 0.22 9.03 9.35
N ALA A 74 -0.04 8.01 8.53
CA ALA A 74 -1.29 7.83 7.81
C ALA A 74 -2.02 6.52 8.19
N LYS A 75 -3.30 6.44 7.82
CA LYS A 75 -4.10 5.20 7.93
C LYS A 75 -4.78 4.89 6.60
N PRO A 76 -4.03 4.49 5.55
CA PRO A 76 -4.59 4.25 4.23
C PRO A 76 -5.22 2.86 4.13
N THR A 77 -6.26 2.74 3.32
CA THR A 77 -6.75 1.46 2.79
C THR A 77 -6.34 1.34 1.33
N ILE A 78 -5.56 0.32 0.99
CA ILE A 78 -4.92 0.16 -0.31
C ILE A 78 -5.33 -1.18 -0.92
N ASN A 79 -5.99 -1.13 -2.08
CA ASN A 79 -6.37 -2.30 -2.86
C ASN A 79 -5.67 -2.26 -4.21
N ILE A 80 -4.92 -3.31 -4.53
CA ILE A 80 -4.09 -3.36 -5.73
C ILE A 80 -4.27 -4.70 -6.47
N ARG A 81 -4.49 -4.65 -7.78
CA ARG A 81 -4.63 -5.84 -8.64
C ARG A 81 -3.82 -5.72 -9.94
N ASN A 82 -3.20 -6.82 -10.38
CA ASN A 82 -2.52 -6.95 -11.68
C ASN A 82 -1.41 -5.90 -11.91
N THR A 83 -0.54 -5.68 -10.92
CA THR A 83 0.48 -4.63 -10.90
C THR A 83 1.83 -5.10 -10.32
N LYS A 84 2.84 -4.22 -10.27
CA LYS A 84 4.05 -4.38 -9.45
C LYS A 84 4.25 -3.14 -8.56
N PRO A 85 3.62 -3.06 -7.39
CA PRO A 85 3.65 -1.85 -6.57
C PRO A 85 4.87 -1.79 -5.65
N THR A 86 5.36 -0.58 -5.40
CA THR A 86 6.29 -0.28 -4.31
C THR A 86 5.56 0.53 -3.25
N ILE A 87 5.54 0.05 -2.02
CA ILE A 87 4.81 0.69 -0.91
C ILE A 87 5.78 0.90 0.26
N ASN A 88 5.96 2.16 0.65
CA ASN A 88 6.73 2.53 1.84
C ASN A 88 5.81 3.16 2.89
N ILE A 89 5.89 2.66 4.12
CA ILE A 89 5.01 3.03 5.22
C ILE A 89 5.85 3.36 6.45
N ARG A 90 5.65 4.55 7.02
CA ARG A 90 6.30 5.02 8.24
C ARG A 90 5.26 5.53 9.25
N ASN A 91 5.37 5.08 10.50
CA ASN A 91 4.53 5.57 11.61
C ASN A 91 3.01 5.47 11.30
N ALA A 92 2.56 4.37 10.72
CA ALA A 92 1.24 4.28 10.11
C ALA A 92 0.52 2.96 10.43
N LYS A 93 -0.78 2.90 10.14
CA LYS A 93 -1.64 1.72 10.32
C LYS A 93 -2.41 1.43 9.03
N PRO A 94 -1.76 0.90 7.98
CA PRO A 94 -2.40 0.66 6.70
C PRO A 94 -3.11 -0.70 6.66
N THR A 95 -4.18 -0.78 5.85
CA THR A 95 -4.75 -2.05 5.38
C THR A 95 -4.43 -2.22 3.90
N ILE A 96 -3.80 -3.33 3.54
CA ILE A 96 -3.25 -3.56 2.20
C ILE A 96 -3.77 -4.89 1.67
N ASN A 97 -4.51 -4.86 0.57
CA ASN A 97 -4.96 -6.05 -0.15
C ASN A 97 -4.38 -6.08 -1.55
N ILE A 98 -3.75 -7.21 -1.89
CA ILE A 98 -2.95 -7.33 -3.09
C ILE A 98 -3.22 -8.67 -3.78
N ARG A 99 -3.49 -8.66 -5.09
CA ARG A 99 -3.74 -9.88 -5.90
C ARG A 99 -3.04 -9.87 -7.26
N ASN A 100 -2.45 -11.00 -7.65
CA ASN A 100 -1.84 -11.25 -8.97
C ASN A 100 -0.66 -10.31 -9.31
N VAL A 101 0.35 -10.23 -8.43
CA VAL A 101 1.38 -9.18 -8.49
C VAL A 101 2.77 -9.60 -7.96
N LYS A 102 3.76 -8.70 -8.06
CA LYS A 102 5.06 -8.77 -7.36
C LYS A 102 5.31 -7.47 -6.55
N PRO A 103 4.77 -7.33 -5.32
CA PRO A 103 4.87 -6.09 -4.56
C PRO A 103 6.16 -6.04 -3.73
N THR A 104 6.69 -4.84 -3.55
CA THR A 104 7.68 -4.54 -2.51
C THR A 104 7.02 -3.68 -1.44
N ILE A 105 7.05 -4.13 -0.18
CA ILE A 105 6.40 -3.44 0.94
C ILE A 105 7.42 -3.23 2.05
N ASN A 106 7.67 -1.98 2.42
CA ASN A 106 8.54 -1.61 3.52
C ASN A 106 7.74 -0.90 4.61
N ASN A 107 7.77 -1.45 5.82
CA ASN A 107 7.08 -0.89 6.99
C ASN A 107 8.10 -0.55 8.07
N ARG A 108 8.07 0.70 8.56
CA ARG A 108 8.85 1.16 9.70
C ARG A 108 7.94 1.77 10.76
N ASN A 109 8.07 1.33 12.01
CA ASN A 109 7.27 1.85 13.13
C ASN A 109 5.76 1.77 12.85
N ALA A 110 5.29 0.66 12.26
CA ALA A 110 3.94 0.56 11.71
C ALA A 110 3.18 -0.66 12.24
N LYS A 111 1.86 -0.64 12.07
CA LYS A 111 0.97 -1.78 12.36
C LYS A 111 0.13 -2.12 11.13
N PRO A 112 0.74 -2.70 10.08
CA PRO A 112 0.04 -2.98 8.83
C PRO A 112 -0.78 -4.28 8.91
N THR A 113 -1.94 -4.30 8.29
CA THR A 113 -2.68 -5.53 7.94
C THR A 113 -2.50 -5.80 6.46
N ILE A 114 -1.91 -6.93 6.10
CA ILE A 114 -1.47 -7.26 4.74
C ILE A 114 -2.09 -8.58 4.30
N ASN A 115 -2.89 -8.54 3.22
CA ASN A 115 -3.44 -9.74 2.58
C ASN A 115 -2.93 -9.85 1.15
N ILE A 116 -2.28 -10.96 0.82
CA ILE A 116 -1.67 -11.18 -0.49
C ILE A 116 -2.13 -12.53 -1.06
N ARG A 117 -2.57 -12.53 -2.33
CA ARG A 117 -2.90 -13.75 -3.07
C ARG A 117 -2.21 -13.80 -4.44
N ASN A 118 -1.78 -14.99 -4.87
CA ASN A 118 -1.23 -15.23 -6.21
C ASN A 118 -0.06 -14.28 -6.56
N ALA A 119 0.97 -14.23 -5.72
CA ALA A 119 2.00 -13.20 -5.80
C ALA A 119 3.41 -13.68 -5.42
N LYS A 120 4.41 -12.83 -5.68
CA LYS A 120 5.78 -13.00 -5.16
C LYS A 120 6.19 -11.73 -4.40
N PRO A 121 5.73 -11.54 -3.15
CA PRO A 121 5.98 -10.31 -2.41
C PRO A 121 7.33 -10.29 -1.71
N THR A 122 7.95 -9.12 -1.66
CA THR A 122 9.06 -8.81 -0.74
C THR A 122 8.52 -7.89 0.34
N ILE A 123 8.61 -8.29 1.60
CA ILE A 123 8.05 -7.54 2.74
C ILE A 123 9.13 -7.35 3.80
N ASN A 124 9.43 -6.09 4.12
CA ASN A 124 10.36 -5.74 5.19
C ASN A 124 9.60 -5.00 6.30
N ASN A 125 9.74 -5.46 7.53
CA ASN A 125 9.10 -4.88 8.71
C ASN A 125 10.14 -4.57 9.78
N ARG A 126 10.31 -3.29 10.11
CA ARG A 126 11.19 -2.81 11.17
C ARG A 126 10.39 -2.11 12.27
N ASN A 127 10.60 -2.49 13.53
CA ASN A 127 9.91 -1.90 14.68
C ASN A 127 8.37 -1.94 14.50
N ALA A 128 7.83 -3.07 14.04
CA ALA A 128 6.46 -3.15 13.55
C ALA A 128 5.66 -4.26 14.23
N LYS A 129 4.32 -4.17 14.16
CA LYS A 129 3.39 -5.22 14.58
C LYS A 129 2.46 -5.60 13.42
N PRO A 130 2.98 -6.30 12.39
CA PRO A 130 2.20 -6.60 11.20
C PRO A 130 1.33 -7.85 11.37
N THR A 131 0.13 -7.82 10.79
CA THR A 131 -0.69 -9.01 10.55
C THR A 131 -0.63 -9.34 9.07
N ILE A 132 -0.16 -10.54 8.72
CA ILE A 132 0.14 -10.92 7.34
C ILE A 132 -0.57 -12.23 6.99
N ASN A 133 -1.43 -12.20 5.97
CA ASN A 133 -2.04 -13.39 5.38
C ASN A 133 -1.58 -13.54 3.92
N ILE A 134 -1.01 -14.69 3.58
CA ILE A 134 -0.52 -14.96 2.22
C ILE A 134 -1.05 -16.30 1.71
N ARG A 135 -1.59 -16.32 0.49
CA ARG A 135 -2.04 -17.55 -0.19
C ARG A 135 -1.48 -17.67 -1.60
N ASN A 136 -1.08 -18.89 -2.02
CA ASN A 136 -0.63 -19.19 -3.39
C ASN A 136 0.53 -18.28 -3.83
N ALA A 137 1.65 -18.29 -3.10
CA ALA A 137 2.70 -17.28 -3.27
C ALA A 137 4.12 -17.81 -3.05
N LYS A 138 5.12 -16.98 -3.37
CA LYS A 138 6.52 -17.18 -2.97
C LYS A 138 7.04 -15.91 -2.26
N PRO A 139 6.70 -15.71 -0.98
CA PRO A 139 7.05 -14.48 -0.26
C PRO A 139 8.48 -14.51 0.29
N ALA A 140 9.18 -13.38 0.22
CA ALA A 140 10.39 -13.09 0.99
C ALA A 140 10.05 -12.06 2.08
N ILE A 141 10.19 -12.44 3.35
CA ILE A 141 9.74 -11.63 4.48
C ILE A 141 10.88 -11.44 5.48
N ASN A 142 11.17 -10.20 5.83
CA ASN A 142 12.16 -9.86 6.85
C ASN A 142 11.50 -9.10 8.01
N PHE A 143 11.79 -9.52 9.23
CA PHE A 143 11.39 -8.85 10.46
C PHE A 143 12.62 -8.43 11.27
N ARG A 144 12.65 -7.16 11.69
CA ARG A 144 13.61 -6.64 12.68
C ARG A 144 12.86 -5.92 13.79
N ASN A 145 13.06 -6.32 15.05
CA ASN A 145 12.40 -5.72 16.21
C ASN A 145 10.86 -5.69 16.07
N ALA A 146 10.26 -6.82 15.69
CA ALA A 146 8.83 -6.87 15.34
C ALA A 146 8.04 -7.85 16.21
N LYS A 147 6.71 -7.74 16.19
CA LYS A 147 5.79 -8.76 16.72
C LYS A 147 4.76 -9.13 15.66
N PRO A 148 5.12 -9.97 14.67
CA PRO A 148 4.24 -10.30 13.57
C PRO A 148 3.23 -11.39 13.92
N THR A 149 2.04 -11.34 13.31
CA THR A 149 1.09 -12.46 13.21
C THR A 149 1.04 -12.90 11.76
N ILE A 150 1.32 -14.18 11.46
CA ILE A 150 1.55 -14.62 10.08
C ILE A 150 0.76 -15.89 9.76
N ASN A 151 -0.08 -15.87 8.72
CA ASN A 151 -0.72 -17.07 8.18
C ASN A 151 -0.35 -17.23 6.70
N ILE A 152 0.30 -18.34 6.35
CA ILE A 152 0.74 -18.63 4.98
C ILE A 152 0.19 -19.99 4.53
N ARG A 153 -0.54 -20.01 3.40
CA ARG A 153 -1.10 -21.24 2.81
C ARG A 153 -0.67 -21.40 1.36
N ASN A 154 -0.36 -22.64 0.95
CA ASN A 154 0.01 -22.99 -0.43
C ASN A 154 1.15 -22.09 -0.96
N ALA A 155 2.25 -21.96 -0.21
CA ALA A 155 3.33 -21.05 -0.57
C ALA A 155 4.70 -21.66 -0.27
N LYS A 156 5.75 -21.07 -0.87
CA LYS A 156 7.14 -21.36 -0.53
C LYS A 156 7.79 -20.09 0.06
N PRO A 157 7.68 -19.86 1.39
CA PRO A 157 8.15 -18.64 2.02
C PRO A 157 9.64 -18.69 2.38
N THR A 158 10.31 -17.56 2.27
CA THR A 158 11.61 -17.29 2.93
C THR A 158 11.36 -16.25 4.00
N ILE A 159 11.61 -16.59 5.27
CA ILE A 159 11.34 -15.71 6.41
C ILE A 159 12.61 -15.55 7.23
N ASN A 160 13.08 -14.31 7.38
CA ASN A 160 14.18 -13.96 8.27
C ASN A 160 13.67 -13.12 9.45
N ILE A 161 14.08 -13.48 10.66
CA ILE A 161 13.66 -12.83 11.89
C ILE A 161 14.89 -12.42 12.70
N ARG A 162 14.95 -11.15 13.10
CA ARG A 162 15.95 -10.61 14.03
C ARG A 162 15.24 -9.85 15.16
N ASN A 163 15.47 -10.26 16.41
CA ASN A 163 14.87 -9.64 17.61
C ASN A 163 13.34 -9.49 17.51
N ALA A 164 12.63 -10.50 17.00
CA ALA A 164 11.18 -10.46 16.85
C ALA A 164 10.51 -11.59 17.64
N LYS A 165 9.25 -11.39 18.02
CA LYS A 165 8.40 -12.41 18.65
C LYS A 165 7.22 -12.73 17.72
N PRO A 166 7.38 -13.66 16.76
CA PRO A 166 6.31 -14.03 15.84
C PRO A 166 5.25 -14.90 16.52
N ALA A 167 3.99 -14.68 16.15
CA ALA A 167 2.92 -15.66 16.24
C ALA A 167 2.65 -16.15 14.81
N ILE A 168 2.80 -17.45 14.56
CA ILE A 168 2.63 -18.07 13.24
C ILE A 168 1.43 -19.00 13.32
#